data_AF-A0A521QD42-F1
#
_entry.id   AF-A0A521QD42-F1
#
_cell.length_a   1.000
_cell.length_b   1.000
_cell.length_c   1.000
_cell.angle_alpha   90.00
_cell.angle_beta   90.00
_cell.angle_gamma   90.00
#
_symmetry.space_group_name_H-M   'P 1'
#
loop_
_entity.id
_entity.type
_entity.pdbx_description
1 polymer ?
#
loop_
_entity_poly.entity_id
_entity_poly.type
_entity_poly.pdbx_seq_one_letter_code
_entity_poly.pdbx_strand_id
1 'polypeptide(L)'
;MTRTTWVEEQVTKFCAAPLTLETTFLRSMYWRGTLQRELCDLLLALRGEGIVLSLKSQEDPTVRRGTELAAWCGKAAKKAAAQLGGAMRTVRQETFFCQHPRRGLVQFAPAQITVRHGIAVLEAQTDVVKLPDGLPDAAYGAPFTYFSLNDALNVVTELRAFPDLTAYLDARLKLPLAVRRIIGKERLLYQYYLLNDETFDGCQSLEYAASFVKARENEFKERLKAKLTLDQYTRMVEHVSDALATRAPDYAVGLDPATLAGFDSDTNRKNYLRLQEELCGLRLVARRNLGEAFDRVHRKVAESRKLQDMVYCAILFDEKPDFLYVLAASRGIERQKLLSRTRFTLNGALAWYRVRQEMALVDRDGAGYEVCLTELKHPTDTDIKAGQELFGTLRMMTIAARTLPAHGN
;
A
#
# COMPACT_ATOMS: atom_id res chain seq x y z
N MET A 1 22.52 19.44 -6.11
CA MET A 1 21.53 18.36 -6.30
C MET A 1 21.14 18.35 -7.76
N THR A 2 21.26 17.22 -8.46
CA THR A 2 20.89 17.14 -9.89
C THR A 2 19.37 17.03 -10.05
N ARG A 3 18.85 17.35 -11.23
CA ARG A 3 17.42 17.19 -11.55
C ARG A 3 16.96 15.74 -11.37
N THR A 4 17.74 14.78 -11.85
CA THR A 4 17.44 13.34 -11.69
C THR A 4 17.30 12.96 -10.21
N THR A 5 18.26 13.39 -9.38
CA THR A 5 18.22 13.17 -7.94
C THR A 5 16.96 13.74 -7.31
N TRP A 6 16.55 14.94 -7.75
CA TRP A 6 15.32 15.56 -7.29
C TRP A 6 14.07 14.77 -7.69
N VAL A 7 13.96 14.34 -8.95
CA VAL A 7 12.81 13.56 -9.43
C VAL A 7 12.67 12.26 -8.63
N GLU A 8 13.76 11.53 -8.40
CA GLU A 8 13.75 10.29 -7.63
C GLU A 8 13.25 10.50 -6.19
N GLU A 9 13.70 11.56 -5.52
CA GLU A 9 13.24 11.89 -4.17
C GLU A 9 11.75 12.28 -4.14
N GLN A 10 11.26 13.02 -5.14
CA GLN A 10 9.85 13.37 -5.23
C GLN A 10 8.98 12.14 -5.50
N VAL A 11 9.38 11.28 -6.45
CA VAL A 11 8.67 10.03 -6.75
C VAL A 11 8.63 9.13 -5.51
N THR A 12 9.74 9.03 -4.77
CA THR A 12 9.80 8.26 -3.52
C THR A 12 8.79 8.78 -2.49
N LYS A 13 8.77 10.09 -2.22
CA LYS A 13 7.80 10.71 -1.30
C LYS A 13 6.36 10.47 -1.75
N PHE A 14 6.13 10.57 -3.05
CA PHE A 14 4.81 10.38 -3.64
C PHE A 14 4.33 8.94 -3.50
N CYS A 15 5.19 7.95 -3.75
CA CYS A 15 4.87 6.53 -3.55
C CYS A 15 4.71 6.18 -2.07
N ALA A 16 5.54 6.75 -1.20
CA ALA A 16 5.50 6.51 0.24
C ALA A 16 4.21 7.01 0.91
N ALA A 17 3.53 8.02 0.35
CA ALA A 17 2.33 8.58 0.96
C ALA A 17 1.20 7.54 1.12
N PRO A 18 0.76 6.81 0.08
CA PRO A 18 -0.24 5.76 0.23
C PRO A 18 0.33 4.39 0.64
N LEU A 19 1.63 4.14 0.41
CA LEU A 19 2.25 2.82 0.67
C LEU A 19 3.00 2.73 2.00
N THR A 20 3.10 3.85 2.73
CA THR A 20 3.97 4.01 3.90
C THR A 20 5.45 4.02 3.52
N LEU A 21 6.24 4.89 4.17
CA LEU A 21 7.64 5.08 3.82
C LEU A 21 8.46 3.81 4.06
N GLU A 22 8.14 3.04 5.10
CA GLU A 22 8.85 1.82 5.51
C GLU A 22 8.88 0.70 4.45
N THR A 23 8.05 0.79 3.40
CA THR A 23 8.01 -0.14 2.26
C THR A 23 8.69 0.42 1.01
N THR A 24 9.32 1.59 1.09
CA THR A 24 9.80 2.38 -0.05
C THR A 24 11.30 2.67 0.09
N PHE A 25 12.13 2.08 -0.78
CA PHE A 25 13.59 2.07 -0.68
C PHE A 25 14.24 2.78 -1.87
N LEU A 26 14.63 4.03 -1.66
CA LEU A 26 15.30 4.86 -2.67
C LEU A 26 16.77 4.42 -2.85
N ARG A 27 17.21 4.33 -4.12
CA ARG A 27 18.60 4.01 -4.52
C ARG A 27 19.19 2.85 -3.73
N SER A 28 18.56 1.68 -3.83
CA SER A 28 19.12 0.46 -3.24
C SER A 28 20.49 0.17 -3.89
N MET A 29 21.44 -0.32 -3.11
CA MET A 29 22.86 -0.48 -3.47
C MET A 29 23.32 -1.90 -3.19
N TYR A 30 24.33 -2.36 -3.90
CA TYR A 30 25.00 -3.64 -3.63
C TYR A 30 26.51 -3.49 -3.80
N TRP A 31 27.26 -4.42 -3.22
CA TRP A 31 28.71 -4.45 -3.37
C TRP A 31 29.11 -5.26 -4.60
N ARG A 32 30.00 -4.69 -5.42
CA ARG A 32 30.68 -5.40 -6.50
C ARG A 32 32.18 -5.29 -6.28
N GLY A 33 32.73 -6.28 -5.58
CA GLY A 33 34.07 -6.18 -5.01
C GLY A 33 34.10 -5.08 -3.94
N THR A 34 35.02 -4.13 -4.07
CA THR A 34 35.15 -2.99 -3.14
C THR A 34 34.28 -1.79 -3.50
N LEU A 35 33.57 -1.82 -4.63
CA LEU A 35 32.77 -0.69 -5.11
C LEU A 35 31.29 -0.90 -4.79
N GLN A 36 30.63 0.14 -4.31
CA GLN A 36 29.17 0.17 -4.25
C GLN A 36 28.59 0.51 -5.62
N ARG A 37 27.55 -0.22 -6.01
CA ARG A 37 26.81 -0.01 -7.25
C ARG A 37 25.33 0.11 -6.95
N GLU A 38 24.68 1.03 -7.63
CA GLU A 38 23.24 1.16 -7.55
C GLU A 38 22.57 -0.04 -8.21
N LEU A 39 21.60 -0.58 -7.50
CA LEU A 39 20.73 -1.66 -7.94
C LEU A 39 19.59 -1.12 -8.79
N CYS A 40 18.86 -0.14 -8.25
CA CYS A 40 17.70 0.47 -8.87
C CYS A 40 17.40 1.83 -8.25
N ASP A 41 16.69 2.67 -8.99
CA ASP A 41 16.37 4.04 -8.57
C ASP A 41 15.36 4.02 -7.41
N LEU A 42 14.37 3.12 -7.45
CA LEU A 42 13.40 2.92 -6.38
C LEU A 42 12.95 1.45 -6.29
N LEU A 43 12.87 0.91 -5.08
CA LEU A 43 12.28 -0.39 -4.77
C LEU A 43 11.06 -0.20 -3.86
N LEU A 44 9.91 -0.71 -4.25
CA LEU A 44 8.76 -0.89 -3.36
C LEU A 44 8.80 -2.34 -2.89
N ALA A 45 8.85 -2.60 -1.59
CA ALA A 45 8.89 -3.96 -1.06
C ALA A 45 7.99 -4.16 0.15
N LEU A 46 7.22 -5.24 0.12
CA LEU A 46 6.28 -5.64 1.17
C LEU A 46 6.31 -7.17 1.30
N ARG A 47 6.58 -7.68 2.51
CA ARG A 47 6.50 -9.12 2.86
C ARG A 47 7.27 -10.06 1.92
N GLY A 48 8.45 -9.64 1.49
CA GLY A 48 9.28 -10.43 0.58
C GLY A 48 8.87 -10.33 -0.88
N GLU A 49 7.86 -9.55 -1.23
CA GLU A 49 7.56 -9.18 -2.62
C GLU A 49 8.10 -7.79 -2.94
N GLY A 50 8.46 -7.56 -4.21
CA GLY A 50 8.99 -6.27 -4.63
C GLY A 50 8.60 -5.83 -6.04
N ILE A 51 8.50 -4.51 -6.22
CA ILE A 51 8.39 -3.83 -7.51
C ILE A 51 9.63 -2.96 -7.66
N VAL A 52 10.40 -3.19 -8.72
CA VAL A 52 11.64 -2.45 -8.99
C VAL A 52 11.37 -1.39 -10.04
N LEU A 53 11.75 -0.14 -9.77
CA LEU A 53 11.56 0.98 -10.67
C LEU A 53 12.90 1.51 -11.19
N SER A 54 12.92 1.84 -12.48
CA SER A 54 14.01 2.58 -13.13
C SER A 54 13.42 3.87 -13.72
N LEU A 55 13.81 5.00 -13.15
CA LEU A 55 13.40 6.35 -13.48
C LEU A 55 14.37 6.94 -14.49
N LYS A 56 13.83 7.52 -15.57
CA LYS A 56 14.62 8.23 -16.58
C LYS A 56 14.01 9.60 -16.79
N SER A 57 14.72 10.63 -16.32
CA SER A 57 14.36 12.03 -16.46
C SER A 57 15.17 12.72 -17.57
N GLN A 58 14.61 13.78 -18.12
CA GLN A 58 15.27 14.72 -19.01
C GLN A 58 15.91 15.84 -18.19
N GLU A 59 16.98 16.45 -18.70
CA GLU A 59 17.53 17.68 -18.10
C GLU A 59 16.53 18.83 -18.19
N ASP A 60 15.89 18.97 -19.35
CA ASP A 60 14.74 19.85 -19.58
C ASP A 60 13.62 19.05 -20.27
N PRO A 61 12.48 18.80 -19.59
CA PRO A 61 11.37 18.04 -20.15
C PRO A 61 10.53 18.83 -21.17
N THR A 62 10.77 20.14 -21.33
CA THR A 62 9.96 21.01 -22.21
C THR A 62 10.49 21.07 -23.65
N VAL A 63 11.74 20.66 -23.86
CA VAL A 63 12.47 20.81 -25.12
C VAL A 63 12.04 19.79 -26.17
N ARG A 64 11.88 18.52 -25.78
CA ARG A 64 11.61 17.43 -26.73
C ARG A 64 10.12 17.25 -26.95
N ARG A 65 9.70 17.15 -28.21
CA ARG A 65 8.31 16.86 -28.60
C ARG A 65 8.25 15.89 -29.78
N GLY A 66 7.09 15.27 -29.99
CA GLY A 66 6.83 14.44 -31.17
C GLY A 66 7.89 13.36 -31.41
N THR A 67 8.52 13.38 -32.59
CA THR A 67 9.51 12.37 -33.00
C THR A 67 10.78 12.38 -32.15
N GLU A 68 11.25 13.55 -31.71
CA GLU A 68 12.43 13.67 -30.85
C GLU A 68 12.18 13.07 -29.47
N LEU A 69 11.00 13.34 -28.91
CA LEU A 69 10.57 12.75 -27.65
C LEU A 69 10.44 11.24 -27.78
N ALA A 70 9.82 10.74 -28.85
CA ALA A 70 9.68 9.30 -29.10
C ALA A 70 11.04 8.60 -29.21
N ALA A 71 12.01 9.20 -29.92
CA ALA A 71 13.36 8.69 -30.04
C ALA A 71 14.08 8.67 -28.67
N TRP A 72 13.94 9.74 -27.89
CA TRP A 72 14.48 9.81 -26.54
C TRP A 72 13.86 8.75 -25.63
N CYS A 73 12.53 8.62 -25.60
CA CYS A 73 11.81 7.62 -24.81
C CYS A 73 12.25 6.21 -25.21
N GLY A 74 12.41 5.92 -26.51
CA GLY A 74 12.91 4.62 -26.97
C GLY A 74 14.31 4.30 -26.44
N LYS A 75 15.22 5.28 -26.46
CA LYS A 75 16.58 5.13 -25.91
C LYS A 75 16.56 4.97 -24.38
N ALA A 76 15.74 5.76 -23.69
CA ALA A 76 15.58 5.72 -22.24
C ALA A 76 14.97 4.39 -21.78
N ALA A 77 13.96 3.88 -22.49
CA ALA A 77 13.32 2.59 -22.23
C ALA A 77 14.32 1.42 -22.33
N LYS A 78 15.19 1.42 -23.36
CA LYS A 78 16.24 0.40 -23.50
C LYS A 78 17.22 0.42 -22.32
N LYS A 79 17.64 1.63 -21.90
CA LYS A 79 18.53 1.80 -20.74
C LYS A 79 17.87 1.33 -19.43
N ALA A 80 16.63 1.75 -19.20
CA ALA A 80 15.85 1.37 -18.03
C ALA A 80 15.67 -0.15 -17.97
N ALA A 81 15.30 -0.79 -19.08
CA ALA A 81 15.15 -2.24 -19.16
C ALA A 81 16.46 -3.00 -18.87
N ALA A 82 17.60 -2.51 -19.36
CA ALA A 82 18.90 -3.10 -19.05
C ALA A 82 19.25 -2.98 -17.56
N GLN A 83 18.99 -1.81 -16.94
CA GLN A 83 19.16 -1.61 -15.50
C GLN A 83 18.25 -2.55 -14.70
N LEU A 84 16.96 -2.65 -15.06
CA LEU A 84 15.99 -3.53 -14.42
C LEU A 84 16.40 -5.01 -14.52
N GLY A 85 16.85 -5.46 -15.70
CA GLY A 85 17.35 -6.82 -15.87
C GLY A 85 18.57 -7.10 -14.98
N GLY A 86 19.49 -6.15 -14.86
CA GLY A 86 20.60 -6.21 -13.92
C GLY A 86 20.12 -6.28 -12.46
N ALA A 87 19.18 -5.41 -12.07
CA ALA A 87 18.62 -5.35 -10.74
C ALA A 87 17.96 -6.68 -10.33
N MET A 88 17.11 -7.23 -11.20
CA MET A 88 16.40 -8.50 -10.95
C MET A 88 17.35 -9.67 -10.77
N ARG A 89 18.45 -9.72 -11.54
CA ARG A 89 19.51 -10.72 -11.32
C ARG A 89 20.14 -10.54 -9.94
N THR A 90 20.57 -9.32 -9.62
CA THR A 90 21.28 -9.00 -8.39
C THR A 90 20.44 -9.27 -7.15
N VAL A 91 19.15 -8.90 -7.14
CA VAL A 91 18.22 -9.20 -6.03
C VAL A 91 18.18 -10.71 -5.69
N ARG A 92 18.31 -11.58 -6.70
CA ARG A 92 18.29 -13.04 -6.52
C ARG A 92 19.62 -13.61 -6.03
N GLN A 93 20.74 -12.96 -6.30
CA GLN A 93 22.07 -13.55 -6.18
C GLN A 93 22.93 -12.89 -5.09
N GLU A 94 22.68 -11.61 -4.82
CA GLU A 94 23.57 -10.78 -4.01
C GLU A 94 22.82 -10.18 -2.83
N THR A 95 23.57 -9.92 -1.76
CA THR A 95 23.10 -9.04 -0.70
C THR A 95 23.06 -7.60 -1.21
N PHE A 96 22.00 -6.88 -0.90
CA PHE A 96 21.88 -5.46 -1.21
C PHE A 96 21.32 -4.71 0.00
N PHE A 97 21.43 -3.38 -0.02
CA PHE A 97 21.06 -2.54 1.11
C PHE A 97 20.54 -1.17 0.66
N CYS A 98 19.87 -0.46 1.56
CA CYS A 98 19.40 0.91 1.37
C CYS A 98 19.59 1.71 2.65
N GLN A 99 20.02 2.97 2.53
CA GLN A 99 20.02 3.91 3.65
C GLN A 99 18.62 4.53 3.77
N HIS A 100 17.77 3.91 4.59
CA HIS A 100 16.38 4.34 4.75
C HIS A 100 16.26 5.46 5.80
N PRO A 101 15.54 6.56 5.52
CA PRO A 101 15.51 7.75 6.39
C PRO A 101 14.98 7.47 7.80
N ARG A 102 14.07 6.50 7.98
CA ARG A 102 13.49 6.14 9.28
C ARG A 102 13.97 4.80 9.85
N ARG A 103 14.53 3.93 9.01
CA ARG A 103 14.91 2.55 9.39
C ARG A 103 16.43 2.38 9.51
N GLY A 104 17.20 3.40 9.16
CA GLY A 104 18.65 3.30 9.07
C GLY A 104 19.08 2.41 7.90
N LEU A 105 20.18 1.69 8.08
CA LEU A 105 20.67 0.73 7.09
C LEU A 105 19.74 -0.49 7.04
N VAL A 106 19.02 -0.65 5.94
CA VAL A 106 18.20 -1.84 5.68
C VAL A 106 18.96 -2.75 4.74
N GLN A 107 19.23 -3.98 5.17
CA GLN A 107 19.93 -4.98 4.38
C GLN A 107 18.98 -6.11 3.99
N PHE A 108 19.07 -6.54 2.74
CA PHE A 108 18.32 -7.64 2.18
C PHE A 108 19.26 -8.77 1.79
N ALA A 109 18.98 -9.98 2.28
CA ALA A 109 19.69 -11.19 1.89
C ALA A 109 19.37 -11.57 0.43
N PRO A 110 20.23 -12.34 -0.25
CA PRO A 110 19.94 -12.86 -1.58
C PRO A 110 18.59 -13.57 -1.62
N ALA A 111 17.79 -13.28 -2.64
CA ALA A 111 16.45 -13.83 -2.84
C ALA A 111 15.44 -13.57 -1.70
N GLN A 112 15.73 -12.68 -0.76
CA GLN A 112 14.77 -12.26 0.27
C GLN A 112 13.57 -11.51 -0.35
N ILE A 113 13.80 -10.82 -1.47
CA ILE A 113 12.75 -10.15 -2.25
C ILE A 113 12.52 -10.92 -3.55
N THR A 114 11.29 -11.35 -3.77
CA THR A 114 10.78 -11.84 -5.06
C THR A 114 10.27 -10.64 -5.85
N VAL A 115 10.99 -10.28 -6.91
CA VAL A 115 10.56 -9.20 -7.80
C VAL A 115 9.35 -9.67 -8.60
N ARG A 116 8.20 -9.04 -8.37
CA ARG A 116 6.94 -9.29 -9.09
C ARG A 116 6.88 -8.53 -10.40
N HIS A 117 7.37 -7.29 -10.42
CA HIS A 117 7.33 -6.41 -11.58
C HIS A 117 8.57 -5.52 -11.67
N GLY A 118 9.04 -5.27 -12.89
CA GLY A 118 9.97 -4.18 -13.21
C GLY A 118 9.24 -3.06 -13.94
N ILE A 119 9.40 -1.81 -13.51
CA ILE A 119 8.74 -0.66 -14.13
C ILE A 119 9.79 0.32 -14.65
N ALA A 120 9.78 0.55 -15.95
CA ALA A 120 10.54 1.63 -16.58
C ALA A 120 9.66 2.88 -16.64
N VAL A 121 10.07 3.93 -15.93
CA VAL A 121 9.34 5.20 -15.83
C VAL A 121 10.10 6.28 -16.60
N LEU A 122 9.45 6.86 -17.60
CA LEU A 122 10.05 7.79 -18.55
C LEU A 122 9.42 9.17 -18.42
N GLU A 123 10.21 10.23 -18.30
CA GLU A 123 9.68 11.59 -18.23
C GLU A 123 9.15 12.05 -19.60
N ALA A 124 7.82 12.02 -19.75
CA ALA A 124 7.05 12.55 -20.88
C ALA A 124 5.82 13.28 -20.32
N GLN A 125 5.70 14.59 -20.56
CA GLN A 125 4.73 15.43 -19.84
C GLN A 125 3.30 15.42 -20.42
N THR A 126 3.14 15.28 -21.74
CA THR A 126 1.81 15.37 -22.38
C THR A 126 1.59 14.47 -23.59
N ASP A 127 2.66 13.93 -24.17
CA ASP A 127 2.58 13.20 -25.42
C ASP A 127 2.32 11.71 -25.19
N VAL A 128 1.46 11.16 -26.03
CA VAL A 128 1.29 9.72 -26.16
C VAL A 128 2.47 9.21 -26.98
N VAL A 129 3.26 8.31 -26.41
CA VAL A 129 4.46 7.80 -27.08
C VAL A 129 4.32 6.31 -27.27
N LYS A 130 4.40 5.88 -28.54
CA LYS A 130 4.59 4.46 -28.89
C LYS A 130 6.07 4.12 -28.79
N LEU A 131 6.40 3.21 -27.88
CA LEU A 131 7.76 2.72 -27.71
C LEU A 131 8.13 1.69 -28.79
N PRO A 132 9.44 1.49 -29.07
CA PRO A 132 9.88 0.51 -30.07
C PRO A 132 9.46 -0.93 -29.73
N ASP A 133 9.13 -1.71 -30.76
CA ASP A 133 8.64 -3.09 -30.59
C ASP A 133 9.71 -4.04 -30.01
N GLY A 134 11.00 -3.81 -30.31
CA GLY A 134 12.12 -4.64 -29.86
C GLY A 134 12.58 -4.41 -28.41
N LEU A 135 11.77 -3.77 -27.57
CA LEU A 135 12.05 -3.68 -26.14
C LEU A 135 11.76 -5.03 -25.46
N PRO A 136 12.49 -5.40 -24.40
CA PRO A 136 12.19 -6.60 -23.62
C PRO A 136 10.84 -6.44 -22.88
N ASP A 137 10.19 -7.55 -22.60
CA ASP A 137 8.89 -7.64 -21.92
C ASP A 137 8.98 -8.33 -20.55
N ALA A 138 10.11 -8.99 -20.27
CA ALA A 138 10.44 -9.59 -18.98
C ALA A 138 11.96 -9.78 -18.81
N ALA A 139 12.40 -9.99 -17.58
CA ALA A 139 13.72 -10.52 -17.26
C ALA A 139 13.66 -11.36 -15.98
N TYR A 140 14.41 -12.47 -15.93
CA TYR A 140 14.53 -13.33 -14.75
C TYR A 140 13.19 -13.81 -14.13
N GLY A 141 12.16 -13.95 -14.97
CA GLY A 141 10.82 -14.40 -14.56
C GLY A 141 9.86 -13.28 -14.15
N ALA A 142 10.31 -12.02 -14.10
CA ALA A 142 9.48 -10.87 -13.79
C ALA A 142 9.19 -10.02 -15.04
N PRO A 143 7.93 -9.64 -15.31
CA PRO A 143 7.55 -8.81 -16.44
C PRO A 143 8.03 -7.36 -16.31
N PHE A 144 8.15 -6.70 -17.46
CA PHE A 144 8.37 -5.27 -17.58
C PHE A 144 7.10 -4.52 -17.98
N THR A 145 6.88 -3.41 -17.29
CA THR A 145 5.87 -2.41 -17.61
C THR A 145 6.55 -1.07 -17.86
N TYR A 146 6.05 -0.32 -18.85
CA TYR A 146 6.59 0.96 -19.24
C TYR A 146 5.52 2.03 -19.00
N PHE A 147 5.90 3.09 -18.31
CA PHE A 147 5.03 4.20 -17.96
C PHE A 147 5.70 5.52 -18.29
N SER A 148 4.88 6.53 -18.60
CA SER A 148 5.34 7.91 -18.39
C SER A 148 5.42 8.18 -16.89
N LEU A 149 6.17 9.21 -16.49
CA LEU A 149 6.21 9.64 -15.09
C LEU A 149 4.79 9.91 -14.54
N ASN A 150 3.95 10.61 -15.31
CA ASN A 150 2.58 10.90 -14.91
C ASN A 150 1.72 9.63 -14.80
N ASP A 151 1.86 8.67 -15.71
CA ASP A 151 1.14 7.39 -15.61
C ASP A 151 1.50 6.65 -14.32
N ALA A 152 2.80 6.53 -14.00
CA ALA A 152 3.26 5.83 -12.82
C ALA A 152 2.74 6.47 -11.53
N LEU A 153 2.81 7.80 -11.43
CA LEU A 153 2.29 8.54 -10.28
C LEU A 153 0.76 8.38 -10.15
N ASN A 154 0.02 8.54 -11.25
CA ASN A 154 -1.44 8.39 -11.24
C ASN A 154 -1.86 6.98 -10.80
N VAL A 155 -1.22 5.94 -11.31
CA VAL A 155 -1.52 4.54 -10.94
C VAL A 155 -1.32 4.32 -9.43
N VAL A 156 -0.23 4.84 -8.86
CA VAL A 156 0.03 4.78 -7.42
C VAL A 156 -1.01 5.58 -6.61
N THR A 157 -1.39 6.77 -7.07
CA THR A 157 -2.42 7.60 -6.42
C THR A 157 -3.80 6.99 -6.46
N GLU A 158 -4.16 6.29 -7.54
CA GLU A 158 -5.51 5.77 -7.73
C GLU A 158 -5.72 4.41 -7.06
N LEU A 159 -4.68 3.56 -7.03
CA LEU A 159 -4.71 2.23 -6.42
C LEU A 159 -4.36 2.25 -4.93
N ARG A 160 -3.47 3.17 -4.50
CA ARG A 160 -3.13 3.49 -3.09
C ARG A 160 -2.69 2.31 -2.20
N ALA A 161 -2.59 1.10 -2.71
CA ALA A 161 -2.26 -0.09 -1.94
C ALA A 161 -1.35 -1.01 -2.76
N PHE A 162 -0.38 -1.62 -2.09
CA PHE A 162 0.59 -2.50 -2.74
C PHE A 162 -0.08 -3.70 -3.43
N PRO A 163 -1.04 -4.41 -2.80
CA PRO A 163 -1.73 -5.52 -3.48
C PRO A 163 -2.49 -5.08 -4.73
N ASP A 164 -3.15 -3.92 -4.71
CA ASP A 164 -3.90 -3.42 -5.87
C ASP A 164 -2.98 -2.92 -6.98
N LEU A 165 -1.80 -2.38 -6.64
CA LEU A 165 -0.74 -2.10 -7.62
C LEU A 165 -0.29 -3.36 -8.34
N THR A 166 0.03 -4.42 -7.59
CA THR A 166 0.44 -5.70 -8.17
C THR A 166 -0.69 -6.32 -9.00
N ALA A 167 -1.93 -6.32 -8.51
CA ALA A 167 -3.09 -6.85 -9.23
C ALA A 167 -3.34 -6.11 -10.55
N TYR A 168 -3.24 -4.77 -10.53
CA TYR A 168 -3.37 -3.97 -11.75
C TYR A 168 -2.27 -4.29 -12.76
N LEU A 169 -1.02 -4.39 -12.30
CA LEU A 169 0.13 -4.72 -13.17
C LEU A 169 0.01 -6.14 -13.75
N ASP A 170 -0.44 -7.11 -12.94
CA ASP A 170 -0.71 -8.48 -13.39
C ASP A 170 -1.82 -8.51 -14.44
N ALA A 171 -2.93 -7.81 -14.21
CA ALA A 171 -4.01 -7.69 -15.18
C ALA A 171 -3.53 -7.02 -16.47
N ARG A 172 -2.68 -6.00 -16.37
CA ARG A 172 -2.12 -5.26 -17.52
C ARG A 172 -1.31 -6.15 -18.46
N LEU A 173 -0.77 -7.28 -17.98
CA LEU A 173 -0.04 -8.22 -18.83
C LEU A 173 -0.92 -8.87 -19.90
N LYS A 174 -2.23 -8.92 -19.68
CA LYS A 174 -3.22 -9.46 -20.64
C LYS A 174 -3.48 -8.55 -21.83
N LEU A 175 -3.08 -7.27 -21.74
CA LEU A 175 -3.20 -6.35 -22.87
C LEU A 175 -2.29 -6.78 -24.03
N PRO A 176 -2.72 -6.56 -25.29
CA PRO A 176 -1.85 -6.77 -26.45
C PRO A 176 -0.55 -5.98 -26.32
N LEU A 177 0.55 -6.57 -26.80
CA LEU A 177 1.89 -5.96 -26.69
C LEU A 177 1.92 -4.54 -27.29
N ALA A 178 1.23 -4.33 -28.41
CA ALA A 178 1.13 -3.01 -29.04
C ALA A 178 0.54 -1.94 -28.11
N VAL A 179 -0.43 -2.30 -27.25
CA VAL A 179 -1.03 -1.41 -26.25
C VAL A 179 -0.08 -1.23 -25.07
N ARG A 180 0.55 -2.31 -24.59
CA ARG A 180 1.50 -2.27 -23.46
C ARG A 180 2.72 -1.38 -23.74
N ARG A 181 3.05 -1.15 -25.02
CA ARG A 181 4.15 -0.29 -25.50
C ARG A 181 3.77 1.17 -25.67
N ILE A 182 2.53 1.56 -25.37
CA ILE A 182 2.11 2.95 -25.40
C ILE A 182 2.15 3.52 -23.98
N ILE A 183 2.81 4.67 -23.82
CA ILE A 183 2.80 5.46 -22.59
C ILE A 183 2.04 6.77 -22.80
N GLY A 184 1.58 7.39 -21.72
CA GLY A 184 0.81 8.63 -21.70
C GLY A 184 -0.71 8.43 -21.81
N LYS A 185 -1.20 7.19 -21.69
CA LYS A 185 -2.63 6.82 -21.78
C LYS A 185 -3.12 5.94 -20.63
N GLU A 186 -2.35 5.82 -19.55
CA GLU A 186 -2.68 4.87 -18.49
C GLU A 186 -3.98 5.24 -17.76
N ARG A 187 -4.33 6.53 -17.71
CA ARG A 187 -5.64 6.98 -17.18
C ARG A 187 -6.82 6.32 -17.91
N LEU A 188 -6.76 6.21 -19.24
CA LEU A 188 -7.84 5.56 -20.01
C LEU A 188 -7.90 4.06 -19.70
N LEU A 189 -6.74 3.40 -19.63
CA LEU A 189 -6.64 1.98 -19.30
C LEU A 189 -7.15 1.70 -17.89
N TYR A 190 -6.83 2.57 -16.92
CA TYR A 190 -7.35 2.47 -15.56
C TYR A 190 -8.88 2.62 -15.50
N GLN A 191 -9.46 3.54 -16.29
CA GLN A 191 -10.91 3.67 -16.40
C GLN A 191 -11.57 2.41 -16.96
N TYR A 192 -10.99 1.83 -18.02
CA TYR A 192 -11.43 0.55 -18.57
C TYR A 192 -11.37 -0.54 -17.51
N TYR A 193 -10.23 -0.69 -16.84
CA TYR A 193 -9.99 -1.69 -15.80
C TYR A 193 -11.05 -1.62 -14.69
N LEU A 194 -11.36 -0.41 -14.18
CA LEU A 194 -12.38 -0.25 -13.15
C LEU A 194 -13.80 -0.57 -13.62
N LEU A 195 -14.15 -0.19 -14.86
CA LEU A 195 -15.47 -0.46 -15.44
C LEU A 195 -15.64 -1.93 -15.82
N ASN A 196 -14.55 -2.62 -16.10
CA ASN A 196 -14.50 -4.01 -16.53
C ASN A 196 -14.02 -4.92 -15.39
N ASP A 197 -14.57 -4.71 -14.18
CA ASP A 197 -14.38 -5.54 -12.99
C ASP A 197 -12.91 -5.92 -12.71
N GLU A 198 -12.02 -4.93 -12.75
CA GLU A 198 -10.60 -5.09 -12.43
C GLU A 198 -9.87 -6.07 -13.38
N THR A 199 -10.26 -6.12 -14.65
CA THR A 199 -9.57 -6.90 -15.67
C THR A 199 -9.45 -6.18 -17.02
N PHE A 200 -8.41 -6.51 -17.78
CA PHE A 200 -8.21 -6.08 -19.16
C PHE A 200 -8.72 -7.10 -20.19
N ASP A 201 -9.44 -8.14 -19.76
CA ASP A 201 -10.02 -9.13 -20.67
C ASP A 201 -10.90 -8.45 -21.73
N GLY A 202 -10.71 -8.85 -22.99
CA GLY A 202 -11.42 -8.28 -24.15
C GLY A 202 -10.87 -6.94 -24.67
N CYS A 203 -9.91 -6.30 -24.01
CA CYS A 203 -9.34 -5.04 -24.47
C CYS A 203 -8.32 -5.24 -25.60
N GLN A 204 -8.72 -4.98 -26.84
CA GLN A 204 -7.88 -5.23 -28.03
C GLN A 204 -7.01 -4.03 -28.47
N SER A 205 -7.45 -2.81 -28.18
CA SER A 205 -6.73 -1.60 -28.56
C SER A 205 -7.09 -0.42 -27.64
N LEU A 206 -6.36 0.69 -27.77
CA LEU A 206 -6.69 1.93 -27.06
C LEU A 206 -8.00 2.55 -27.57
N GLU A 207 -8.29 2.41 -28.86
CA GLU A 207 -9.54 2.86 -29.48
C GLU A 207 -10.72 2.06 -28.93
N TYR A 208 -10.57 0.75 -28.77
CA TYR A 208 -11.59 -0.09 -28.13
C TYR A 208 -11.82 0.35 -26.69
N ALA A 209 -10.75 0.53 -25.90
CA ALA A 209 -10.86 1.01 -24.52
C ALA A 209 -11.55 2.39 -24.45
N ALA A 210 -11.21 3.32 -25.36
CA ALA A 210 -11.81 4.64 -25.46
C ALA A 210 -13.31 4.55 -25.76
N SER A 211 -13.71 3.74 -26.73
CA SER A 211 -15.13 3.52 -27.07
C SER A 211 -15.90 2.89 -25.92
N PHE A 212 -15.33 1.88 -25.24
CA PHE A 212 -15.93 1.23 -24.08
C PHE A 212 -16.16 2.20 -22.92
N VAL A 213 -15.15 2.98 -22.56
CA VAL A 213 -15.25 3.97 -21.48
C VAL A 213 -16.23 5.08 -21.86
N LYS A 214 -16.18 5.58 -23.11
CA LYS A 214 -17.09 6.63 -23.59
C LYS A 214 -18.55 6.19 -23.55
N ALA A 215 -18.85 4.95 -23.93
CA ALA A 215 -20.21 4.41 -23.86
C ALA A 215 -20.77 4.34 -22.42
N ARG A 216 -19.88 4.33 -21.42
CA ARG A 216 -20.21 4.20 -19.99
C ARG A 216 -19.77 5.43 -19.19
N GLU A 217 -19.62 6.59 -19.84
CA GLU A 217 -19.03 7.78 -19.22
C GLU A 217 -19.86 8.28 -18.02
N ASN A 218 -21.20 8.27 -18.12
CA ASN A 218 -22.08 8.69 -17.04
C ASN A 218 -21.98 7.73 -15.84
N GLU A 219 -22.06 6.42 -16.10
CA GLU A 219 -21.87 5.38 -15.09
C GLU A 219 -20.52 5.55 -14.38
N PHE A 220 -19.46 5.79 -15.16
CA PHE A 220 -18.12 6.00 -14.62
C PHE A 220 -18.04 7.24 -13.73
N LYS A 221 -18.62 8.37 -14.15
CA LYS A 221 -18.63 9.62 -13.37
C LYS A 221 -19.32 9.44 -12.02
N GLU A 222 -20.48 8.80 -12.00
CA GLU A 222 -21.25 8.56 -10.78
C GLU A 222 -20.51 7.63 -9.82
N ARG A 223 -20.02 6.49 -10.32
CA ARG A 223 -19.27 5.53 -9.51
C ARG A 223 -17.93 6.09 -9.04
N LEU A 224 -17.27 6.93 -9.84
CA LEU A 224 -16.04 7.64 -9.45
C LEU A 224 -16.30 8.63 -8.32
N LYS A 225 -17.42 9.35 -8.33
CA LYS A 225 -17.79 10.23 -7.20
C LYS A 225 -17.92 9.44 -5.91
N ALA A 226 -18.62 8.30 -5.95
CA ALA A 226 -18.72 7.39 -4.80
C ALA A 226 -17.35 6.84 -4.37
N LYS A 227 -16.49 6.46 -5.33
CA LYS A 227 -15.11 6.02 -5.08
C LYS A 227 -14.33 7.09 -4.30
N LEU A 228 -14.36 8.34 -4.76
CA LEU A 228 -13.63 9.45 -4.13
C LEU A 228 -14.11 9.74 -2.72
N THR A 229 -15.43 9.64 -2.47
CA THR A 229 -15.97 9.77 -1.11
C THR A 229 -15.47 8.64 -0.20
N LEU A 230 -15.37 7.41 -0.68
CA LEU A 230 -14.87 6.30 0.14
C LEU A 230 -13.35 6.35 0.31
N ASP A 231 -12.60 6.78 -0.70
CA ASP A 231 -11.13 6.90 -0.66
C ASP A 231 -10.63 7.85 0.42
N GLN A 232 -11.46 8.79 0.89
CA GLN A 232 -11.10 9.65 2.01
C GLN A 232 -10.81 8.84 3.28
N TYR A 233 -11.50 7.71 3.49
CA TYR A 233 -11.33 6.87 4.67
C TYR A 233 -10.01 6.10 4.66
N THR A 234 -9.40 5.87 3.49
CA THR A 234 -8.12 5.15 3.41
C THR A 234 -7.00 5.94 4.08
N ARG A 235 -7.11 7.27 4.08
CA ARG A 235 -6.16 8.18 4.73
C ARG A 235 -6.05 7.92 6.22
N MET A 236 -7.10 7.43 6.87
CA MET A 236 -7.06 7.03 8.28
C MET A 236 -6.08 5.87 8.49
N VAL A 237 -6.19 4.83 7.66
CA VAL A 237 -5.32 3.64 7.74
C VAL A 237 -3.87 3.99 7.36
N GLU A 238 -3.69 4.80 6.32
CA GLU A 238 -2.39 5.31 5.89
C GLU A 238 -1.73 6.14 7.00
N HIS A 239 -2.49 6.99 7.68
CA HIS A 239 -2.02 7.81 8.78
C HIS A 239 -1.64 6.97 10.00
N VAL A 240 -2.46 5.99 10.38
CA VAL A 240 -2.12 5.04 11.46
C VAL A 240 -0.81 4.33 11.11
N SER A 241 -0.69 3.78 9.90
CA SER A 241 0.53 3.11 9.44
C SER A 241 1.75 4.03 9.51
N ASP A 242 1.65 5.29 9.09
CA ASP A 242 2.75 6.27 9.20
C ASP A 242 3.08 6.62 10.66
N ALA A 243 2.07 6.78 11.52
CA ALA A 243 2.25 7.08 12.93
C ALA A 243 3.01 5.96 13.66
N LEU A 244 2.84 4.70 13.25
CA LEU A 244 3.60 3.57 13.79
C LEU A 244 5.10 3.63 13.50
N ALA A 245 5.56 4.50 12.60
CA ALA A 245 6.97 4.71 12.31
C ALA A 245 7.70 5.53 13.37
N THR A 246 6.98 6.25 14.25
CA THR A 246 7.58 7.12 15.27
C THR A 246 7.04 6.75 16.65
N ARG A 247 7.91 6.59 17.63
CA ARG A 247 7.48 6.36 19.00
C ARG A 247 6.98 7.67 19.60
N ALA A 248 5.84 7.63 20.27
CA ALA A 248 5.33 8.78 21.01
C ALA A 248 6.32 9.18 22.13
N PRO A 249 6.63 10.48 22.32
CA PRO A 249 7.55 10.90 23.39
C PRO A 249 7.12 10.47 24.79
N ASP A 250 5.81 10.34 25.02
CA ASP A 250 5.19 9.94 26.27
C ASP A 250 4.87 8.43 26.33
N TYR A 251 5.48 7.59 25.46
CA TYR A 251 5.10 6.17 25.34
C TYR A 251 5.25 5.35 26.64
N ALA A 252 6.04 5.80 27.61
CA ALA A 252 6.23 5.10 28.89
C ALA A 252 5.38 5.67 30.04
N VAL A 253 4.73 6.82 29.84
CA VAL A 253 4.00 7.52 30.91
C VAL A 253 2.80 6.68 31.35
N GLY A 254 2.73 6.42 32.66
CA GLY A 254 1.63 5.70 33.31
C GLY A 254 1.63 4.19 33.09
N LEU A 255 2.70 3.60 32.53
CA LEU A 255 2.80 2.16 32.31
C LEU A 255 3.64 1.49 33.40
N ASP A 256 3.20 0.31 33.85
CA ASP A 256 4.02 -0.54 34.71
C ASP A 256 5.19 -1.19 33.92
N PRO A 257 6.26 -1.65 34.61
CA PRO A 257 7.42 -2.23 33.95
C PRO A 257 7.11 -3.46 33.08
N ALA A 258 6.11 -4.26 33.46
CA ALA A 258 5.75 -5.47 32.71
C ALA A 258 5.05 -5.11 31.39
N THR A 259 4.20 -4.08 31.41
CA THR A 259 3.52 -3.55 30.24
C THR A 259 4.52 -2.86 29.31
N LEU A 260 5.44 -2.06 29.87
CA LEU A 260 6.49 -1.38 29.11
C LEU A 260 7.43 -2.37 28.40
N ALA A 261 7.75 -3.49 29.04
CA ALA A 261 8.57 -4.55 28.45
C ALA A 261 7.94 -5.22 27.21
N GLY A 262 6.62 -5.05 26.99
CA GLY A 262 5.93 -5.54 25.80
C GLY A 262 6.14 -4.67 24.55
N PHE A 263 6.69 -3.46 24.70
CA PHE A 263 6.99 -2.58 23.58
C PHE A 263 8.37 -2.91 23.01
N ASP A 264 8.52 -2.75 21.69
CA ASP A 264 9.84 -2.82 21.03
C ASP A 264 10.83 -1.83 21.66
N SER A 265 12.12 -1.92 21.36
CA SER A 265 13.07 -0.82 21.66
C SER A 265 13.11 0.19 20.50
N ASP A 266 13.65 1.38 20.74
CA ASP A 266 13.83 2.39 19.67
C ASP A 266 14.73 1.89 18.54
N THR A 267 15.69 1.04 18.89
CA THR A 267 16.68 0.48 17.97
C THR A 267 16.21 -0.82 17.29
N ASN A 268 15.11 -1.43 17.75
CA ASN A 268 14.63 -2.71 17.22
C ASN A 268 13.09 -2.75 17.19
N ARG A 269 12.52 -2.10 16.17
CA ARG A 269 11.07 -1.89 15.98
C ARG A 269 10.38 -3.00 15.19
N LYS A 270 10.74 -4.26 15.44
CA LYS A 270 10.31 -5.41 14.64
C LYS A 270 8.79 -5.59 14.64
N ASN A 271 8.12 -5.44 15.78
CA ASN A 271 6.68 -5.62 15.89
C ASN A 271 5.93 -4.44 15.24
N TYR A 272 6.43 -3.21 15.40
CA TYR A 272 5.86 -2.05 14.69
C TYR A 272 5.95 -2.19 13.18
N LEU A 273 7.10 -2.65 12.65
CA LEU A 273 7.24 -2.92 11.22
C LEU A 273 6.25 -3.99 10.75
N ARG A 274 6.06 -5.07 11.52
CA ARG A 274 5.08 -6.11 11.19
C ARG A 274 3.64 -5.57 11.16
N LEU A 275 3.29 -4.68 12.08
CA LEU A 275 1.99 -4.01 12.13
C LEU A 275 1.80 -3.09 10.91
N GLN A 276 2.82 -2.32 10.54
CA GLN A 276 2.79 -1.49 9.33
C GLN A 276 2.64 -2.33 8.07
N GLU A 277 3.39 -3.43 7.96
CA GLU A 277 3.27 -4.38 6.84
C GLU A 277 1.87 -5.00 6.74
N GLU A 278 1.19 -5.22 7.87
CA GLU A 278 -0.19 -5.72 7.90
C GLU A 278 -1.19 -4.72 7.32
N LEU A 279 -1.10 -3.45 7.72
CA LEU A 279 -1.93 -2.37 7.15
C LEU A 279 -1.59 -2.11 5.69
N CYS A 280 -0.31 -2.12 5.34
CA CYS A 280 0.15 -1.92 3.96
C CYS A 280 -0.27 -3.07 3.03
N GLY A 281 -0.41 -4.28 3.57
CA GLY A 281 -0.87 -5.47 2.85
C GLY A 281 -2.38 -5.58 2.68
N LEU A 282 -3.18 -4.62 3.17
CA LEU A 282 -4.60 -4.55 2.88
C LEU A 282 -4.87 -3.97 1.50
N ARG A 283 -5.86 -4.54 0.80
CA ARG A 283 -6.40 -3.94 -0.43
C ARG A 283 -7.09 -2.62 -0.15
N LEU A 284 -7.20 -1.77 -1.17
CA LEU A 284 -7.82 -0.45 -1.09
C LEU A 284 -9.22 -0.52 -0.48
N VAL A 285 -10.01 -1.51 -0.88
CA VAL A 285 -11.38 -1.67 -0.37
C VAL A 285 -11.37 -2.02 1.12
N ALA A 286 -10.49 -2.92 1.57
CA ALA A 286 -10.36 -3.24 2.99
C ALA A 286 -9.89 -2.02 3.78
N ARG A 287 -8.96 -1.21 3.24
CA ARG A 287 -8.53 0.06 3.86
C ARG A 287 -9.67 1.07 4.00
N ARG A 288 -10.55 1.19 3.00
CA ARG A 288 -11.76 2.04 3.08
C ARG A 288 -12.67 1.60 4.20
N ASN A 289 -13.00 0.32 4.24
CA ASN A 289 -13.89 -0.27 5.23
C ASN A 289 -13.33 -0.14 6.65
N LEU A 290 -12.03 -0.40 6.81
CA LEU A 290 -11.33 -0.21 8.08
C LEU A 290 -11.37 1.26 8.52
N GLY A 291 -11.05 2.19 7.61
CA GLY A 291 -11.07 3.62 7.90
C GLY A 291 -12.46 4.18 8.22
N GLU A 292 -13.50 3.74 7.51
CA GLU A 292 -14.88 4.14 7.75
C GLU A 292 -15.39 3.63 9.11
N ALA A 293 -15.06 2.39 9.44
CA ALA A 293 -15.37 1.83 10.75
C ALA A 293 -14.61 2.56 11.87
N PHE A 294 -13.37 2.98 11.61
CA PHE A 294 -12.60 3.76 12.57
C PHE A 294 -13.23 5.16 12.80
N ASP A 295 -13.60 5.85 11.73
CA ASP A 295 -14.36 7.12 11.80
C ASP A 295 -15.66 6.96 12.61
N ARG A 296 -16.36 5.85 12.42
CA ARG A 296 -17.60 5.56 13.14
C ARG A 296 -17.39 5.40 14.65
N VAL A 297 -16.32 4.73 15.08
CA VAL A 297 -16.03 4.63 16.52
C VAL A 297 -15.58 5.98 17.09
N HIS A 298 -14.83 6.79 16.33
CA HIS A 298 -14.49 8.16 16.74
C HIS A 298 -15.75 9.01 16.96
N ARG A 299 -16.68 9.02 16.00
CA ARG A 299 -17.93 9.78 16.13
C ARG A 299 -18.76 9.33 17.33
N LYS A 300 -18.89 8.03 17.56
CA LYS A 300 -19.62 7.49 18.72
C LYS A 300 -19.00 7.89 20.06
N VAL A 301 -17.67 7.90 20.17
CA VAL A 301 -17.00 8.41 21.37
C VAL A 301 -17.24 9.90 21.53
N ALA A 302 -17.10 10.69 20.47
CA ALA A 302 -17.34 12.13 20.51
C ALA A 302 -18.77 12.47 20.95
N GLU A 303 -19.76 11.73 20.47
CA GLU A 303 -21.20 11.89 20.81
C GLU A 303 -21.55 11.38 22.22
N SER A 304 -20.73 10.52 22.82
CA SER A 304 -21.00 9.99 24.15
C SER A 304 -20.95 11.09 25.21
N ARG A 305 -21.82 11.01 26.22
CA ARG A 305 -21.86 11.94 27.36
C ARG A 305 -20.97 11.51 28.52
N LYS A 306 -20.33 10.34 28.44
CA LYS A 306 -19.48 9.82 29.52
C LYS A 306 -18.11 10.51 29.51
N LEU A 307 -17.64 10.93 30.68
CA LEU A 307 -16.30 11.49 30.86
C LEU A 307 -15.19 10.47 30.53
N GLN A 308 -15.44 9.20 30.81
CA GLN A 308 -14.59 8.09 30.40
C GLN A 308 -15.38 7.14 29.50
N ASP A 309 -14.94 6.95 28.27
CA ASP A 309 -15.60 6.02 27.36
C ASP A 309 -14.63 5.34 26.41
N MET A 310 -15.02 4.16 25.95
CA MET A 310 -14.34 3.42 24.89
C MET A 310 -15.40 2.78 24.01
N VAL A 311 -15.38 3.11 22.73
CA VAL A 311 -16.25 2.47 21.73
C VAL A 311 -15.36 1.66 20.82
N TYR A 312 -15.80 0.44 20.51
CA TYR A 312 -15.06 -0.46 19.64
C TYR A 312 -15.97 -1.10 18.58
N CYS A 313 -15.34 -1.65 17.56
CA CYS A 313 -15.96 -2.55 16.59
C CYS A 313 -14.95 -3.60 16.12
N ALA A 314 -15.44 -4.72 15.60
CA ALA A 314 -14.62 -5.76 15.00
C ALA A 314 -14.93 -5.88 13.52
N ILE A 315 -13.91 -6.14 12.70
CA ILE A 315 -14.02 -6.31 11.25
C ILE A 315 -13.24 -7.55 10.82
N LEU A 316 -13.92 -8.40 10.07
CA LEU A 316 -13.32 -9.53 9.38
C LEU A 316 -13.38 -9.25 7.87
N PHE A 317 -12.29 -9.51 7.16
CA PHE A 317 -12.26 -9.39 5.71
C PHE A 317 -12.21 -10.76 5.05
N ASP A 318 -12.94 -10.93 3.96
CA ASP A 318 -12.92 -12.17 3.17
C ASP A 318 -11.52 -12.48 2.63
N GLU A 319 -10.70 -11.46 2.34
CA GLU A 319 -9.31 -11.63 1.90
C GLU A 319 -8.37 -12.14 3.00
N LYS A 320 -8.81 -12.09 4.28
CA LYS A 320 -8.06 -12.58 5.45
C LYS A 320 -9.03 -13.22 6.46
N PRO A 321 -9.60 -14.40 6.14
CA PRO A 321 -10.66 -15.01 6.95
C PRO A 321 -10.20 -15.44 8.35
N ASP A 322 -8.89 -15.60 8.56
CA ASP A 322 -8.30 -15.97 9.85
C ASP A 322 -7.73 -14.77 10.63
N PHE A 323 -7.99 -13.53 10.18
CA PHE A 323 -7.43 -12.31 10.73
C PHE A 323 -8.50 -11.26 11.04
N LEU A 324 -8.66 -10.93 12.33
CA LEU A 324 -9.64 -9.95 12.81
C LEU A 324 -8.99 -8.59 13.06
N TYR A 325 -9.71 -7.52 12.77
CA TYR A 325 -9.34 -6.17 13.18
C TYR A 325 -10.30 -5.68 14.27
N VAL A 326 -9.76 -5.25 15.40
CA VAL A 326 -10.53 -4.56 16.44
C VAL A 326 -10.14 -3.10 16.43
N LEU A 327 -11.10 -2.24 16.10
CA LEU A 327 -10.92 -0.79 16.10
C LEU A 327 -11.57 -0.21 17.34
N ALA A 328 -10.89 0.70 18.03
CA ALA A 328 -11.50 1.40 19.14
C ALA A 328 -11.08 2.86 19.22
N ALA A 329 -11.94 3.69 19.77
CA ALA A 329 -11.63 5.04 20.17
C ALA A 329 -11.88 5.17 21.67
N SER A 330 -11.12 6.03 22.33
CA SER A 330 -11.25 6.25 23.77
C SER A 330 -11.25 7.73 24.12
N ARG A 331 -11.86 8.08 25.25
CA ARG A 331 -11.84 9.42 25.83
C ARG A 331 -11.64 9.33 27.33
N GLY A 332 -10.71 10.11 27.87
CA GLY A 332 -10.49 10.26 29.31
C GLY A 332 -10.12 8.98 30.07
N ILE A 333 -9.77 7.89 29.36
CA ILE A 333 -9.33 6.63 29.98
C ILE A 333 -7.81 6.67 30.16
N GLU A 334 -7.35 6.42 31.38
CA GLU A 334 -5.92 6.25 31.67
C GLU A 334 -5.33 5.13 30.81
N ARG A 335 -4.13 5.38 30.27
CA ARG A 335 -3.48 4.50 29.30
C ARG A 335 -3.33 3.04 29.75
N GLN A 336 -2.91 2.79 30.99
CA GLN A 336 -2.77 1.42 31.51
C GLN A 336 -4.12 0.68 31.47
N LYS A 337 -5.18 1.38 31.88
CA LYS A 337 -6.56 0.87 31.84
C LYS A 337 -7.05 0.68 30.41
N LEU A 338 -6.67 1.55 29.48
CA LEU A 338 -6.97 1.42 28.06
C LEU A 338 -6.34 0.16 27.49
N LEU A 339 -5.04 -0.07 27.69
CA LEU A 339 -4.33 -1.26 27.22
C LEU A 339 -4.93 -2.55 27.79
N SER A 340 -5.29 -2.57 29.08
CA SER A 340 -5.97 -3.70 29.71
C SER A 340 -7.33 -3.99 29.09
N ARG A 341 -8.16 -2.95 28.86
CA ARG A 341 -9.45 -3.08 28.17
C ARG A 341 -9.30 -3.54 26.73
N THR A 342 -8.32 -3.03 26.01
CA THR A 342 -8.00 -3.45 24.65
C THR A 342 -7.66 -4.93 24.62
N ARG A 343 -6.76 -5.41 25.50
CA ARG A 343 -6.39 -6.83 25.57
C ARG A 343 -7.57 -7.73 25.92
N PHE A 344 -8.43 -7.31 26.85
CA PHE A 344 -9.64 -8.04 27.18
C PHE A 344 -10.61 -8.13 25.99
N THR A 345 -10.78 -7.02 25.27
CA THR A 345 -11.64 -6.94 24.08
C THR A 345 -11.13 -7.85 22.96
N LEU A 346 -9.83 -7.79 22.71
CA LEU A 346 -9.08 -8.60 21.75
C LEU A 346 -9.27 -10.10 21.98
N ASN A 347 -8.90 -10.58 23.16
CA ASN A 347 -9.08 -11.99 23.51
C ASN A 347 -10.54 -12.47 23.37
N GLY A 348 -11.50 -11.65 23.81
CA GLY A 348 -12.92 -11.95 23.65
C GLY A 348 -13.33 -12.03 22.18
N ALA A 349 -12.78 -11.17 21.33
CA ALA A 349 -13.05 -11.15 19.90
C ALA A 349 -12.51 -12.41 19.21
N LEU A 350 -11.26 -12.80 19.49
CA LEU A 350 -10.68 -14.05 18.97
C LEU A 350 -11.52 -15.28 19.35
N ALA A 351 -11.93 -15.36 20.62
CA ALA A 351 -12.75 -16.47 21.11
C ALA A 351 -14.14 -16.50 20.46
N TRP A 352 -14.79 -15.34 20.29
CA TRP A 352 -16.12 -15.23 19.71
C TRP A 352 -16.14 -15.54 18.22
N TYR A 353 -15.25 -14.92 17.44
CA TYR A 353 -15.18 -15.08 15.99
C TYR A 353 -14.40 -16.33 15.55
N ARG A 354 -13.75 -17.02 16.49
CA ARG A 354 -12.98 -18.27 16.26
C ARG A 354 -11.84 -18.11 15.25
N VAL A 355 -11.24 -16.94 15.22
CA VAL A 355 -10.05 -16.64 14.42
C VAL A 355 -8.77 -16.78 15.25
N ARG A 356 -7.63 -16.93 14.59
CA ARG A 356 -6.34 -17.19 15.26
C ARG A 356 -5.52 -15.94 15.49
N GLN A 357 -5.65 -14.95 14.61
CA GLN A 357 -4.84 -13.74 14.62
C GLN A 357 -5.72 -12.51 14.63
N GLU A 358 -5.24 -11.46 15.28
CA GLU A 358 -5.91 -10.17 15.27
C GLU A 358 -4.96 -9.00 15.41
N MET A 359 -5.45 -7.84 15.00
CA MET A 359 -4.82 -6.55 15.22
C MET A 359 -5.80 -5.59 15.90
N ALA A 360 -5.37 -4.97 17.00
CA ALA A 360 -6.04 -3.84 17.61
C ALA A 360 -5.47 -2.53 17.07
N LEU A 361 -6.34 -1.59 16.72
CA LEU A 361 -6.01 -0.19 16.49
C LEU A 361 -6.89 0.66 17.42
N VAL A 362 -6.26 1.34 18.38
CA VAL A 362 -6.99 2.11 19.39
C VAL A 362 -6.51 3.55 19.40
N ASP A 363 -7.42 4.49 19.09
CA ASP A 363 -7.15 5.92 19.27
C ASP A 363 -7.22 6.30 20.76
N ARG A 364 -6.17 6.98 21.22
CA ARG A 364 -5.98 7.45 22.60
C ARG A 364 -6.32 8.94 22.67
N ASP A 365 -7.60 9.27 22.51
CA ASP A 365 -8.12 10.64 22.66
C ASP A 365 -7.40 11.63 21.71
N GLY A 366 -7.08 11.19 20.48
CA GLY A 366 -6.30 11.94 19.51
C GLY A 366 -4.82 12.15 19.84
N ALA A 367 -4.32 11.68 20.99
CA ALA A 367 -2.91 11.80 21.37
C ALA A 367 -2.00 10.81 20.63
N GLY A 368 -2.57 9.80 19.98
CA GLY A 368 -1.84 8.76 19.22
C GLY A 368 -2.59 7.43 19.24
N TYR A 369 -1.93 6.40 18.70
CA TYR A 369 -2.53 5.06 18.57
C TYR A 369 -1.85 4.05 19.49
N GLU A 370 -2.66 3.29 20.21
CA GLU A 370 -2.23 2.02 20.81
C GLU A 370 -2.53 0.89 19.83
N VAL A 371 -1.52 0.07 19.55
CA VAL A 371 -1.64 -1.03 18.59
C VAL A 371 -1.11 -2.31 19.20
N CYS A 372 -1.77 -3.41 18.87
CA CYS A 372 -1.40 -4.73 19.35
C CYS A 372 -1.65 -5.76 18.26
N LEU A 373 -0.74 -6.71 18.11
CA LEU A 373 -0.92 -7.90 17.30
C LEU A 373 -0.95 -9.09 18.26
N THR A 374 -2.03 -9.86 18.25
CA THR A 374 -2.20 -11.02 19.14
C THR A 374 -2.47 -12.28 18.32
N GLU A 375 -1.99 -13.40 18.83
CA GLU A 375 -2.32 -14.74 18.34
C GLU A 375 -2.81 -15.59 19.52
N LEU A 376 -4.02 -16.12 19.42
CA LEU A 376 -4.61 -16.97 20.46
C LEU A 376 -4.65 -18.42 19.97
N LYS A 377 -3.81 -19.27 20.58
CA LYS A 377 -3.75 -20.69 20.24
C LYS A 377 -4.96 -21.46 20.79
N HIS A 378 -5.33 -21.17 22.03
CA HIS A 378 -6.46 -21.80 22.71
C HIS A 378 -7.19 -20.74 23.57
N PRO A 379 -8.46 -20.42 23.28
CA PRO A 379 -9.23 -19.52 24.12
C PRO A 379 -9.51 -20.16 25.48
N THR A 380 -9.40 -19.36 26.55
CA THR A 380 -9.81 -19.76 27.90
C THR A 380 -11.32 -19.54 28.11
N ASP A 381 -11.89 -20.11 29.16
CA ASP A 381 -13.29 -19.87 29.54
C ASP A 381 -13.58 -18.37 29.77
N THR A 382 -12.59 -17.64 30.29
CA THR A 382 -12.65 -16.18 30.45
C THR A 382 -12.78 -15.47 29.12
N ASP A 383 -11.99 -15.88 28.12
CA ASP A 383 -12.04 -15.28 26.78
C ASP A 383 -13.37 -15.59 26.09
N ILE A 384 -13.89 -16.82 26.23
CA ILE A 384 -15.20 -17.22 25.68
C ILE A 384 -16.33 -16.39 26.30
N LYS A 385 -16.31 -16.20 27.62
CA LYS A 385 -17.30 -15.39 28.33
C LYS A 385 -17.22 -13.91 27.93
N ALA A 386 -16.01 -13.37 27.83
CA ALA A 386 -15.77 -12.02 27.35
C ALA A 386 -16.31 -11.83 25.91
N GLY A 387 -16.07 -12.82 25.04
CA GLY A 387 -16.57 -12.83 23.67
C GLY A 387 -18.10 -12.76 23.60
N GLN A 388 -18.77 -13.58 24.41
CA GLN A 388 -20.24 -13.56 24.52
C GLN A 388 -20.77 -12.22 25.02
N GLU A 389 -20.15 -11.65 26.05
CA GLU A 389 -20.57 -10.37 26.65
C GLU A 389 -20.39 -9.19 25.69
N LEU A 390 -19.24 -9.11 25.02
CA LEU A 390 -18.85 -7.97 24.19
C LEU A 390 -19.43 -8.04 22.77
N PHE A 391 -19.44 -9.23 22.17
CA PHE A 391 -19.77 -9.40 20.76
C PHE A 391 -21.07 -10.17 20.52
N GLY A 392 -21.60 -10.87 21.53
CA GLY A 392 -22.80 -11.72 21.40
C GLY A 392 -24.08 -10.97 21.04
N THR A 393 -24.12 -9.66 21.28
CA THR A 393 -25.27 -8.80 20.94
C THR A 393 -25.05 -7.96 19.68
N LEU A 394 -23.85 -8.00 19.09
CA LEU A 394 -23.52 -7.21 17.92
C LEU A 394 -24.04 -7.88 16.64
N ARG A 395 -24.60 -7.07 15.75
CA ARG A 395 -25.03 -7.54 14.43
C ARG A 395 -23.81 -7.67 13.52
N MET A 396 -23.63 -8.84 12.91
CA MET A 396 -22.69 -8.99 11.80
C MET A 396 -23.23 -8.32 10.55
N MET A 397 -22.39 -7.54 9.88
CA MET A 397 -22.70 -6.91 8.61
C MET A 397 -21.69 -7.37 7.57
N THR A 398 -22.17 -7.87 6.44
CA THR A 398 -21.33 -8.18 5.28
C THR A 398 -21.35 -6.99 4.33
N ILE A 399 -20.17 -6.52 3.92
CA ILE A 399 -20.03 -5.39 3.00
C ILE A 399 -19.38 -5.92 1.71
N ALA A 400 -20.09 -5.82 0.59
CA ALA A 400 -19.55 -6.21 -0.71
C ALA A 400 -18.36 -5.32 -1.07
N ALA A 401 -17.19 -5.93 -1.30
CA ALA A 401 -15.96 -5.21 -1.59
C ALA A 401 -15.76 -5.02 -3.11
N ARG A 402 -15.75 -3.77 -3.59
CA ARG A 402 -15.35 -3.42 -4.97
C ARG A 402 -14.53 -2.12 -5.00
N THR A 403 -13.48 -2.05 -5.83
CA THR A 403 -12.67 -0.82 -5.96
C THR A 403 -13.47 0.31 -6.58
N LEU A 404 -14.29 0.02 -7.59
CA LEU A 404 -15.29 0.94 -8.11
C LEU A 404 -16.66 0.52 -7.54
N PRO A 405 -17.28 1.32 -6.65
CA PRO A 405 -18.56 0.97 -6.01
C PRO A 405 -19.63 0.59 -7.02
N ALA A 406 -20.57 -0.28 -6.65
CA ALA A 406 -21.68 -0.64 -7.52
C ALA A 406 -22.47 0.62 -7.94
N HIS A 407 -23.04 0.60 -9.15
CA HIS A 407 -23.97 1.64 -9.56
C HIS A 407 -25.17 1.61 -8.61
N GLY A 408 -25.59 2.76 -8.08
CA GLY A 408 -26.83 2.84 -7.31
C GLY A 408 -27.99 2.44 -8.22
N ASN A 409 -28.83 1.51 -7.78
CA ASN A 409 -30.10 1.25 -8.44
C ASN A 409 -31.09 2.40 -8.19
#